data_AF-A0A7S0CT58-F1
#
_entry.id   AF-A0A7S0CT58-F1
#
_cell.length_a   1.000
_cell.length_b   1.000
_cell.length_c   1.000
_cell.angle_alpha   90.00
_cell.angle_beta   90.00
_cell.angle_gamma   90.00
#
_symmetry.space_group_name_H-M   'P 1'
#
loop_
_entity.id
_entity.type
_entity.pdbx_description
1 polymer ?
#
loop_
_entity_poly.entity_id
_entity_poly.type
_entity_poly.pdbx_seq_one_letter_code
_entity_poly.pdbx_strand_id
1 'polypeptide(L)'
;MDASGNEAGAAEPVIMPKADADPTAKAVEYKKSGNKHLLARRFGEAIDEYTKGIEVCNDPEVVGPILGNRSQAYRRSGDFKAALEDANRAVSIFPSYARAHLRKAYALRELKDWVECQKCIETAFSMNLSFKGDDEKNMDILLKKCKNNQKQAEERAQIELIMAKLKGKWNGAIPAELGGGSQELDFKSERKVILTVPARQMDADLKLDVTKDPMWMDITIKIPTEQGLIPHVMPHLFRFNEDNSQIDLMGPEDHDILPGRPTRRASRIDKESKSYVKFTKGAASATPEEKKVMSIVDELKGKGDEDKMIRLANMLSKRLCDAMEKDGFKFEEPQPHWPEEMIKEKCSRMLEMSRYIFLLEKHFGQTLHNNLMGMVKGTLLIRSPKLKSVIVTLRQNMVACGMHKDEPAQPPSTPPQQSPSTADDGFQNHMLSDKQTEEKRRGSETRPKSSNVSLILVGAAAVATALGALYFFIGGRRNKKRSSF
;
A
#
# COMPACT_ATOMS: atom_id res chain seq x y z
N MET A 1 -106.49 -33.49 13.58
CA MET A 1 -106.54 -34.73 14.36
C MET A 1 -106.16 -35.85 13.41
N ASP A 2 -105.12 -36.66 13.54
CA ASP A 2 -103.91 -36.72 14.34
C ASP A 2 -103.09 -37.85 13.69
N ALA A 3 -101.76 -37.71 13.67
CA ALA A 3 -100.77 -38.74 14.01
C ALA A 3 -100.98 -40.19 13.47
N SER A 4 -100.03 -40.88 12.82
CA SER A 4 -98.69 -41.25 13.32
C SER A 4 -98.13 -42.44 12.51
N GLY A 5 -96.79 -42.61 12.51
CA GLY A 5 -96.05 -43.88 12.32
C GLY A 5 -95.78 -44.30 10.86
N ASN A 6 -94.58 -44.22 10.26
CA ASN A 6 -93.21 -44.68 10.60
C ASN A 6 -92.92 -46.16 10.28
N GLU A 7 -91.89 -46.39 9.43
CA GLU A 7 -90.99 -47.56 9.25
C GLU A 7 -90.56 -47.62 7.76
N ALA A 8 -89.34 -47.96 7.35
CA ALA A 8 -88.03 -48.11 7.97
C ALA A 8 -87.02 -48.09 6.79
N GLY A 9 -86.07 -47.14 6.79
CA GLY A 9 -84.96 -47.10 5.84
C GLY A 9 -83.68 -47.46 6.56
N ALA A 10 -83.05 -48.57 6.14
CA ALA A 10 -81.82 -49.09 6.71
C ALA A 10 -80.68 -48.04 6.70
N ALA A 11 -80.05 -47.84 7.86
CA ALA A 11 -78.91 -46.96 8.03
C ALA A 11 -77.61 -47.64 7.55
N GLU A 12 -76.94 -47.03 6.58
CA GLU A 12 -75.51 -47.28 6.32
C GLU A 12 -74.67 -46.73 7.48
N PRO A 13 -73.54 -47.35 7.83
CA PRO A 13 -72.72 -46.92 8.96
C PRO A 13 -72.05 -45.58 8.63
N VAL A 14 -72.41 -44.55 9.41
CA VAL A 14 -71.71 -43.26 9.43
C VAL A 14 -70.27 -43.48 9.87
N ILE A 15 -69.33 -43.41 8.92
CA ILE A 15 -67.90 -43.31 9.19
C ILE A 15 -67.67 -41.93 9.81
N MET A 16 -67.44 -41.88 11.13
CA MET A 16 -67.00 -40.66 11.81
C MET A 16 -65.60 -40.25 11.31
N PRO A 17 -65.35 -38.95 11.03
CA PRO A 17 -64.02 -38.49 10.73
C PRO A 17 -63.12 -38.62 11.97
N LYS A 18 -61.93 -39.20 11.80
CA LYS A 18 -60.88 -39.27 12.81
C LYS A 18 -60.57 -37.85 13.32
N ALA A 19 -60.45 -37.72 14.64
CA ALA A 19 -60.06 -36.48 15.32
C ALA A 19 -58.77 -35.90 14.71
N ASP A 20 -58.90 -34.78 13.99
CA ASP A 20 -57.77 -34.06 13.42
C ASP A 20 -56.93 -33.44 14.55
N ALA A 21 -55.69 -33.92 14.69
CA ALA A 21 -54.73 -33.40 15.64
C ALA A 21 -54.46 -31.90 15.40
N ASP A 22 -54.50 -31.12 16.49
CA ASP A 22 -54.30 -29.66 16.55
C ASP A 22 -53.13 -29.20 15.64
N PRO A 23 -53.40 -28.40 14.60
CA PRO A 23 -52.39 -27.90 13.67
C PRO A 23 -51.22 -27.16 14.38
N THR A 24 -51.50 -26.52 15.51
CA THR A 24 -50.49 -25.85 16.35
C THR A 24 -49.56 -26.86 17.02
N ALA A 25 -50.10 -27.94 17.59
CA ALA A 25 -49.30 -29.00 18.18
C ALA A 25 -48.35 -29.64 17.15
N LYS A 26 -48.83 -29.90 15.92
CA LYS A 26 -47.99 -30.41 14.81
C LYS A 26 -46.86 -29.45 14.43
N ALA A 27 -47.15 -28.15 14.31
CA ALA A 27 -46.11 -27.16 14.03
C ALA A 27 -45.02 -27.11 15.11
N VAL A 28 -45.40 -27.29 16.38
CA VAL A 28 -44.45 -27.36 17.50
C VAL A 28 -43.58 -28.63 17.42
N GLU A 29 -44.13 -29.77 16.98
CA GLU A 29 -43.36 -30.99 16.75
C GLU A 29 -42.34 -30.82 15.61
N TYR A 30 -42.78 -30.28 14.47
CA TYR A 30 -41.89 -29.95 13.35
C TYR A 30 -40.78 -28.98 13.77
N LYS A 31 -41.09 -27.97 14.58
CA LYS A 31 -40.08 -27.08 15.17
C LYS A 31 -39.05 -27.85 16.02
N LYS A 32 -39.49 -28.77 16.86
CA LYS A 32 -38.60 -29.59 17.70
C LYS A 32 -37.72 -30.50 16.83
N SER A 33 -38.28 -31.11 15.79
CA SER A 33 -37.57 -31.91 14.79
C SER A 33 -36.50 -31.08 14.08
N GLY A 34 -36.87 -29.93 13.51
CA GLY A 34 -35.95 -29.01 12.87
C GLY A 34 -34.82 -28.54 13.80
N ASN A 35 -35.11 -28.29 15.08
CA ASN A 35 -34.08 -27.94 16.08
C ASN A 35 -33.05 -29.08 16.27
N LYS A 36 -33.47 -30.35 16.26
CA LYS A 36 -32.54 -31.50 16.34
C LYS A 36 -31.62 -31.54 15.12
N HIS A 37 -32.17 -31.35 13.91
CA HIS A 37 -31.37 -31.29 12.68
C HIS A 37 -30.41 -30.09 12.67
N LEU A 38 -30.87 -28.92 13.15
CA LEU A 38 -30.04 -27.71 13.27
C LEU A 38 -28.86 -27.91 14.24
N LEU A 39 -29.08 -28.58 15.37
CA LEU A 39 -28.02 -28.94 16.32
C LEU A 39 -27.04 -29.94 15.72
N ALA A 40 -27.55 -30.92 14.96
CA ALA A 40 -26.75 -31.89 14.21
C ALA A 40 -26.03 -31.31 12.97
N ARG A 41 -26.13 -29.99 12.73
CA ARG A 41 -25.58 -29.30 11.54
C ARG A 41 -26.13 -29.79 10.20
N ARG A 42 -27.27 -30.46 10.20
CA ARG A 42 -27.98 -30.91 8.98
C ARG A 42 -28.96 -29.82 8.56
N PHE A 43 -28.44 -28.80 7.89
CA PHE A 43 -29.20 -27.57 7.65
C PHE A 43 -30.36 -27.75 6.67
N GLY A 44 -30.19 -28.53 5.60
CA GLY A 44 -31.27 -28.83 4.65
C GLY A 44 -32.47 -29.49 5.32
N GLU A 45 -32.25 -30.60 6.03
CA GLU A 45 -33.32 -31.28 6.78
C GLU A 45 -33.96 -30.37 7.84
N ALA A 46 -33.19 -29.50 8.49
CA ALA A 46 -33.75 -28.53 9.43
C ALA A 46 -34.69 -27.55 8.73
N ILE A 47 -34.30 -27.05 7.55
CA ILE A 47 -35.11 -26.15 6.72
C ILE A 47 -36.40 -26.84 6.28
N ASP A 48 -36.34 -28.10 5.85
CA ASP A 48 -37.51 -28.88 5.43
C ASP A 48 -38.50 -29.06 6.57
N GLU A 49 -38.02 -29.46 7.76
CA GLU A 49 -38.87 -29.64 8.94
C GLU A 49 -39.49 -28.32 9.40
N TYR A 50 -38.73 -27.21 9.41
CA TYR A 50 -39.33 -25.90 9.73
C TYR A 50 -40.36 -25.46 8.68
N THR A 51 -40.13 -25.77 7.40
CA THR A 51 -41.07 -25.44 6.31
C THR A 51 -42.40 -26.15 6.50
N LYS A 52 -42.39 -27.45 6.80
CA LYS A 52 -43.60 -28.20 7.18
C LYS A 52 -44.33 -27.54 8.36
N GLY A 53 -43.59 -27.11 9.37
CA GLY A 53 -44.16 -26.40 10.54
C GLY A 53 -44.85 -25.07 10.20
N ILE A 54 -44.33 -24.33 9.22
CA ILE A 54 -44.91 -23.07 8.73
C ILE A 54 -46.16 -23.32 7.85
N GLU A 55 -46.19 -24.43 7.12
CA GLU A 55 -47.31 -24.78 6.23
C GLU A 55 -48.55 -25.26 7.00
N VAL A 56 -48.35 -25.95 8.12
CA VAL A 56 -49.46 -26.54 8.90
C VAL A 56 -50.09 -25.60 9.92
N CYS A 57 -49.52 -24.43 10.19
CA CYS A 57 -50.01 -23.50 11.21
C CYS A 57 -49.96 -22.06 10.72
N ASN A 58 -50.98 -21.27 11.07
CA ASN A 58 -51.09 -19.84 10.73
C ASN A 58 -50.98 -18.92 11.95
N ASP A 59 -50.83 -19.46 13.16
CA ASP A 59 -50.69 -18.67 14.39
C ASP A 59 -49.34 -17.93 14.41
N PRO A 60 -49.32 -16.59 14.39
CA PRO A 60 -48.07 -15.82 14.38
C PRO A 60 -47.13 -16.09 15.56
N GLU A 61 -47.66 -16.40 16.75
CA GLU A 61 -46.84 -16.68 17.94
C GLU A 61 -46.10 -18.03 17.83
N VAL A 62 -46.65 -18.96 17.02
CA VAL A 62 -46.07 -20.27 16.74
C VAL A 62 -45.16 -20.21 15.53
N VAL A 63 -45.61 -19.56 14.44
CA VAL A 63 -44.90 -19.46 13.16
C VAL A 63 -43.69 -18.52 13.26
N GLY A 64 -43.78 -17.42 14.00
CA GLY A 64 -42.68 -16.45 14.17
C GLY A 64 -41.38 -17.09 14.67
N PRO A 65 -41.40 -17.88 15.76
CA PRO A 65 -40.24 -18.64 16.22
C PRO A 65 -39.73 -19.70 15.24
N ILE A 66 -40.61 -20.32 14.45
CA ILE A 66 -40.22 -21.31 13.43
C ILE A 66 -39.46 -20.62 12.30
N LEU A 67 -39.98 -19.50 11.78
CA LEU A 67 -39.30 -18.66 10.80
C LEU A 67 -37.95 -18.16 11.31
N GLY A 68 -37.88 -17.72 12.57
CA GLY A 68 -36.62 -17.30 13.19
C GLY A 68 -35.57 -18.43 13.27
N ASN A 69 -36.00 -19.68 13.48
CA ASN A 69 -35.09 -20.82 13.49
C ASN A 69 -34.72 -21.30 12.08
N ARG A 70 -35.63 -21.21 11.11
CA ARG A 70 -35.34 -21.47 9.69
C ARG A 70 -34.37 -20.43 9.12
N SER A 71 -34.53 -19.17 9.47
CA SER A 71 -33.55 -18.10 9.21
C SER A 71 -32.15 -18.47 9.74
N GLN A 72 -32.06 -19.00 10.96
CA GLN A 72 -30.80 -19.45 11.53
C GLN A 72 -30.21 -20.67 10.78
N ALA A 73 -31.06 -21.58 10.28
CA ALA A 73 -30.61 -22.69 9.45
C ALA A 73 -30.05 -22.20 8.11
N TYR A 74 -30.77 -21.32 7.41
CA TYR A 74 -30.30 -20.66 6.19
C TYR A 74 -28.98 -19.94 6.40
N ARG A 75 -28.86 -19.12 7.45
CA ARG A 75 -27.62 -18.41 7.78
C ARG A 75 -26.45 -19.35 8.01
N ARG A 76 -26.66 -20.50 8.67
CA ARG A 76 -25.59 -21.49 8.90
C ARG A 76 -25.25 -22.29 7.64
N SER A 77 -26.19 -22.42 6.70
CA SER A 77 -25.95 -23.03 5.39
C SER A 77 -25.23 -22.10 4.40
N GLY A 78 -25.14 -20.79 4.71
CA GLY A 78 -24.50 -19.78 3.86
C GLY A 78 -25.48 -18.96 3.01
N ASP A 79 -26.77 -19.30 3.00
CA ASP A 79 -27.80 -18.50 2.33
C ASP A 79 -28.27 -17.35 3.23
N PHE A 80 -27.55 -16.23 3.16
CA PHE A 80 -27.84 -15.06 4.00
C PHE A 80 -29.06 -14.27 3.51
N LYS A 81 -29.43 -14.38 2.23
CA LYS A 81 -30.60 -13.69 1.67
C LYS A 81 -31.89 -14.37 2.13
N ALA A 82 -31.99 -15.69 1.99
CA ALA A 82 -33.13 -16.44 2.52
C ALA A 82 -33.23 -16.31 4.05
N ALA A 83 -32.09 -16.27 4.75
CA ALA A 83 -32.07 -16.00 6.18
C ALA A 83 -32.67 -14.64 6.55
N LEU A 84 -32.36 -13.59 5.77
CA LEU A 84 -32.90 -12.26 5.98
C LEU A 84 -34.40 -12.19 5.67
N GLU A 85 -34.85 -12.86 4.60
CA GLU A 85 -36.27 -12.94 4.23
C GLU A 85 -37.11 -13.58 5.34
N ASP A 86 -36.68 -14.73 5.86
CA ASP A 86 -37.37 -15.41 6.97
C ASP A 86 -37.36 -14.58 8.25
N ALA A 87 -36.24 -13.91 8.55
CA ALA A 87 -36.15 -13.05 9.72
C ALA A 87 -37.07 -11.81 9.60
N ASN A 88 -37.13 -11.20 8.42
CA ASN A 88 -38.04 -10.10 8.13
C ASN A 88 -39.49 -10.56 8.29
N ARG A 89 -39.85 -11.71 7.72
CA ARG A 89 -41.20 -12.28 7.87
C ARG A 89 -41.53 -12.55 9.33
N ALA A 90 -40.59 -13.11 10.11
CA ALA A 90 -40.78 -13.34 11.54
C ALA A 90 -41.03 -12.03 12.32
N VAL A 91 -40.27 -10.97 12.03
CA VAL A 91 -40.48 -9.63 12.62
C VAL A 91 -41.83 -9.05 12.20
N SER A 92 -42.26 -9.23 10.95
CA SER A 92 -43.52 -8.69 10.46
C SER A 92 -44.74 -9.36 11.10
N ILE A 93 -44.73 -10.69 11.24
CA ILE A 93 -45.89 -11.41 11.78
C ILE A 93 -45.93 -11.43 13.31
N PHE A 94 -44.76 -11.37 13.97
CA PHE A 94 -44.66 -11.35 15.42
C PHE A 94 -43.66 -10.28 15.91
N PRO A 95 -44.04 -8.98 15.85
CA PRO A 95 -43.12 -7.87 16.10
C PRO A 95 -42.51 -7.82 17.50
N SER A 96 -43.22 -8.33 18.50
CA SER A 96 -42.77 -8.41 19.89
C SER A 96 -41.77 -9.54 20.16
N TYR A 97 -41.49 -10.39 19.16
CA TYR A 97 -40.51 -11.47 19.28
C TYR A 97 -39.08 -10.95 19.13
N ALA A 98 -38.48 -10.54 20.25
CA ALA A 98 -37.13 -9.96 20.29
C ALA A 98 -36.06 -10.85 19.62
N ARG A 99 -36.20 -12.18 19.67
CA ARG A 99 -35.29 -13.11 18.98
C ARG A 99 -35.37 -13.02 17.46
N ALA A 100 -36.51 -12.68 16.85
CA ALA A 100 -36.57 -12.47 15.40
C ALA A 100 -35.72 -11.27 14.95
N HIS A 101 -35.74 -10.17 15.71
CA HIS A 101 -34.86 -9.02 15.45
C HIS A 101 -33.38 -9.40 15.54
N LEU A 102 -33.00 -10.25 16.50
CA LEU A 102 -31.64 -10.77 16.60
C LEU A 102 -31.27 -11.70 15.42
N ARG A 103 -32.21 -12.53 14.94
CA ARG A 103 -32.00 -13.34 13.72
C ARG A 103 -31.79 -12.45 12.49
N LYS A 104 -32.59 -11.37 12.36
CA LYS A 104 -32.43 -10.36 11.31
C LYS A 104 -31.06 -9.71 11.38
N ALA A 105 -30.62 -9.28 12.57
CA ALA A 105 -29.29 -8.71 12.78
C ALA A 105 -28.16 -9.67 12.37
N TYR A 106 -28.27 -10.96 12.70
CA TYR A 106 -27.27 -11.94 12.29
C TYR A 106 -27.21 -12.14 10.77
N ALA A 107 -28.35 -12.12 10.07
CA ALA A 107 -28.37 -12.20 8.61
C ALA A 107 -27.75 -10.93 7.97
N LEU A 108 -28.14 -9.74 8.45
CA LEU A 108 -27.60 -8.45 8.01
C LEU A 108 -26.10 -8.33 8.21
N ARG A 109 -25.58 -8.88 9.33
CA ARG A 109 -24.13 -8.95 9.58
C ARG A 109 -23.39 -9.71 8.49
N GLU A 110 -23.90 -10.86 8.05
CA GLU A 110 -23.27 -11.64 6.98
C GLU A 110 -23.37 -10.93 5.63
N LEU A 111 -24.46 -10.18 5.42
CA LEU A 111 -24.65 -9.31 4.25
C LEU A 111 -23.87 -7.99 4.33
N LYS A 112 -23.15 -7.73 5.43
CA LYS A 112 -22.37 -6.51 5.71
C LYS A 112 -23.21 -5.22 5.73
N ASP A 113 -24.51 -5.34 5.96
CA ASP A 113 -25.37 -4.18 6.26
C ASP A 113 -25.23 -3.81 7.74
N TRP A 114 -24.17 -3.07 8.05
CA TRP A 114 -23.80 -2.75 9.42
C TRP A 114 -24.77 -1.78 10.09
N VAL A 115 -25.45 -0.93 9.32
CA VAL A 115 -26.37 0.10 9.85
C VAL A 115 -27.67 -0.57 10.29
N GLU A 116 -28.29 -1.36 9.42
CA GLU A 116 -29.51 -2.05 9.76
C GLU A 116 -29.25 -3.17 10.79
N CYS A 117 -28.05 -3.80 10.76
CA CYS A 117 -27.57 -4.71 11.83
C CYS A 117 -27.72 -4.06 13.21
N GLN A 118 -27.18 -2.84 13.38
CA GLN A 118 -27.17 -2.15 14.67
C GLN A 118 -28.56 -1.82 15.16
N LYS A 119 -29.42 -1.27 14.29
CA LYS A 119 -30.81 -0.95 14.64
C LYS A 119 -31.58 -2.19 15.11
N CYS A 120 -31.39 -3.33 14.44
CA CYS A 120 -32.03 -4.58 14.82
C CYS A 120 -31.56 -5.07 16.19
N ILE A 121 -30.26 -4.92 16.51
CA ILE A 121 -29.72 -5.28 17.82
C ILE A 121 -30.25 -4.34 18.91
N GLU A 122 -30.26 -3.04 18.66
CA GLU A 122 -30.78 -2.03 19.59
C GLU A 122 -32.27 -2.22 19.86
N THR A 123 -33.04 -2.57 18.82
CA THR A 123 -34.45 -2.94 18.96
C THR A 123 -34.60 -4.20 19.82
N ALA A 124 -33.81 -5.23 19.58
CA ALA A 124 -33.82 -6.45 20.39
C ALA A 124 -33.46 -6.18 21.86
N PHE A 125 -32.50 -5.28 22.13
CA PHE A 125 -32.16 -4.83 23.48
C PHE A 125 -33.33 -4.10 24.16
N SER A 126 -33.98 -3.17 23.46
CA SER A 126 -35.11 -2.41 24.03
C SER A 126 -36.32 -3.30 24.36
N MET A 127 -36.47 -4.42 23.66
CA MET A 127 -37.59 -5.34 23.84
C MET A 127 -37.43 -6.24 25.07
N ASN A 128 -36.25 -6.27 25.72
CA ASN A 128 -35.85 -6.78 27.05
C ASN A 128 -36.62 -7.95 27.73
N LEU A 129 -37.39 -8.75 26.99
CA LEU A 129 -38.37 -9.71 27.55
C LEU A 129 -37.85 -11.15 27.67
N SER A 130 -36.57 -11.42 27.38
CA SER A 130 -36.08 -12.82 27.45
C SER A 130 -34.56 -13.05 27.48
N PHE A 131 -33.73 -12.05 27.17
CA PHE A 131 -32.28 -12.25 27.09
C PHE A 131 -31.65 -12.16 28.49
N LYS A 132 -30.94 -13.21 28.94
CA LYS A 132 -30.20 -13.23 30.20
C LYS A 132 -28.81 -13.82 29.99
N GLY A 133 -27.83 -13.35 30.77
CA GLY A 133 -26.49 -13.93 30.82
C GLY A 133 -25.74 -13.80 29.49
N ASP A 134 -25.49 -14.92 28.81
CA ASP A 134 -24.62 -14.97 27.63
C ASP A 134 -25.24 -14.33 26.38
N ASP A 135 -26.57 -14.35 26.24
CA ASP A 135 -27.26 -13.75 25.10
C ASP A 135 -27.04 -12.22 25.04
N GLU A 136 -27.10 -11.55 26.20
CA GLU A 136 -26.88 -10.11 26.32
C GLU A 136 -25.43 -9.72 25.98
N LYS A 137 -24.45 -10.47 26.52
CA LYS A 137 -23.03 -10.30 26.20
C LYS A 137 -22.75 -10.50 24.71
N ASN A 138 -23.35 -11.52 24.10
CA ASN A 138 -23.19 -11.82 22.68
C ASN A 138 -23.73 -10.69 21.79
N MET A 139 -24.84 -10.07 22.19
CA MET A 139 -25.40 -8.91 21.48
C MET A 139 -24.51 -7.68 21.63
N ASP A 140 -23.94 -7.41 22.80
CA ASP A 140 -23.00 -6.29 22.99
C ASP A 140 -21.72 -6.47 22.15
N ILE A 141 -21.14 -7.67 22.16
CA ILE A 141 -19.99 -8.02 21.31
C ILE A 141 -20.34 -7.83 19.82
N LEU A 142 -21.53 -8.27 19.41
CA LEU A 142 -21.99 -8.12 18.04
C LEU A 142 -22.19 -6.64 17.67
N LEU A 143 -22.80 -5.85 18.54
CA LEU A 143 -23.03 -4.42 18.32
C LEU A 143 -21.71 -3.67 18.16
N LYS A 144 -20.74 -3.91 19.05
CA LYS A 144 -19.37 -3.37 18.95
C LYS A 144 -18.71 -3.76 17.64
N LYS A 145 -18.88 -5.00 17.18
CA LYS A 145 -18.35 -5.47 15.90
C LYS A 145 -19.02 -4.79 14.70
N CYS A 146 -20.35 -4.66 14.67
CA CYS A 146 -21.06 -3.94 13.61
C CYS A 146 -20.62 -2.46 13.58
N LYS A 147 -20.48 -1.78 14.74
CA LYS A 147 -19.97 -0.39 14.83
C LYS A 147 -18.55 -0.24 14.26
N ASN A 148 -17.63 -1.11 14.66
CA ASN A 148 -16.25 -1.07 14.17
C ASN A 148 -16.16 -1.35 12.67
N ASN A 149 -16.93 -2.32 12.16
CA ASN A 149 -16.96 -2.65 10.74
C ASN A 149 -17.61 -1.54 9.90
N GLN A 150 -18.66 -0.88 10.42
CA GLN A 150 -19.24 0.31 9.79
C GLN A 150 -18.19 1.40 9.64
N LYS A 151 -17.52 1.76 10.74
CA LYS A 151 -16.47 2.79 10.72
C LYS A 151 -15.36 2.45 9.71
N GLN A 152 -14.90 1.20 9.66
CA GLN A 152 -13.91 0.76 8.69
C GLN A 152 -14.43 0.81 7.25
N ALA A 153 -15.71 0.52 7.02
CA ALA A 153 -16.31 0.60 5.69
C ALA A 153 -16.44 2.05 5.22
N GLU A 154 -16.82 2.97 6.12
CA GLU A 154 -16.88 4.42 5.87
C GLU A 154 -15.49 4.98 5.56
N GLU A 155 -14.48 4.64 6.38
CA GLU A 155 -13.08 5.04 6.14
C GLU A 155 -12.58 4.53 4.78
N ARG A 156 -12.89 3.29 4.40
CA ARG A 156 -12.50 2.73 3.09
C ARG A 156 -13.18 3.45 1.93
N ALA A 157 -14.48 3.72 2.03
CA ALA A 157 -15.22 4.45 1.00
C ALA A 157 -14.67 5.88 0.82
N GLN A 158 -14.29 6.53 1.93
CA GLN A 158 -13.66 7.85 1.89
C GLN A 158 -12.27 7.80 1.24
N ILE A 159 -11.45 6.79 1.57
CA ILE A 159 -10.14 6.57 0.90
C ILE A 159 -10.33 6.35 -0.60
N GLU A 160 -11.29 5.53 -1.01
CA GLU A 160 -11.59 5.27 -2.42
C GLU A 160 -11.94 6.57 -3.17
N LEU A 161 -12.77 7.42 -2.58
CA LEU A 161 -13.13 8.73 -3.14
C LEU A 161 -11.90 9.66 -3.25
N ILE A 162 -11.08 9.74 -2.21
CA ILE A 162 -9.86 10.55 -2.22
C ILE A 162 -8.85 10.02 -3.25
N MET A 163 -8.70 8.70 -3.36
CA MET A 163 -7.83 8.08 -4.36
C MET A 163 -8.33 8.32 -5.79
N ALA A 164 -9.64 8.34 -6.01
CA ALA A 164 -10.21 8.73 -7.31
C ALA A 164 -9.83 10.17 -7.70
N LYS A 165 -9.78 11.10 -6.71
CA LYS A 165 -9.31 12.47 -6.93
C LYS A 165 -7.80 12.52 -7.20
N LEU A 166 -7.01 11.79 -6.41
CA LEU A 166 -5.54 11.71 -6.51
C LEU A 166 -5.06 11.00 -7.78
N LYS A 167 -5.86 10.12 -8.38
CA LYS A 167 -5.43 9.29 -9.51
C LYS A 167 -4.75 10.10 -10.62
N GLY A 168 -3.59 9.61 -11.05
CA GLY A 168 -2.78 10.21 -12.11
C GLY A 168 -1.58 11.00 -11.60
N LYS A 169 -1.02 11.82 -12.49
CA LYS A 169 0.22 12.57 -12.27
C LYS A 169 -0.06 13.92 -11.63
N TRP A 170 0.83 14.29 -10.72
CA TRP A 170 0.84 15.57 -10.02
C TRP A 170 2.24 16.12 -10.03
N ASN A 171 2.40 17.38 -10.41
CA ASN A 171 3.69 18.05 -10.47
C ASN A 171 3.81 19.15 -9.43
N GLY A 172 4.89 19.13 -8.66
CA GLY A 172 5.27 20.18 -7.72
C GLY A 172 6.66 20.71 -7.99
N ALA A 173 6.88 22.00 -7.70
CA ALA A 173 8.20 22.60 -7.73
C ALA A 173 8.85 22.49 -6.35
N ILE A 174 10.05 21.91 -6.31
CA ILE A 174 10.86 21.84 -5.11
C ILE A 174 11.48 23.23 -4.88
N PRO A 175 11.38 23.82 -3.68
CA PRO A 175 12.05 25.08 -3.35
C PRO A 175 13.57 25.01 -3.62
N ALA A 176 14.17 26.15 -3.98
CA ALA A 176 15.60 26.21 -4.32
C ALA A 176 16.49 25.75 -3.15
N GLU A 177 16.06 26.05 -1.93
CA GLU A 177 16.72 25.69 -0.67
C GLU A 177 16.76 24.17 -0.44
N LEU A 178 15.84 23.41 -1.06
CA LEU A 178 15.80 21.95 -1.02
C LEU A 178 16.44 21.31 -2.26
N GLY A 179 17.20 22.08 -3.04
CA GLY A 179 17.88 21.64 -4.27
C GLY A 179 17.10 21.91 -5.56
N GLY A 180 15.95 22.58 -5.49
CA GLY A 180 15.18 23.02 -6.66
C GLY A 180 14.66 21.88 -7.55
N GLY A 181 14.01 22.24 -8.66
CA GLY A 181 13.56 21.31 -9.70
C GLY A 181 12.10 20.88 -9.56
N SER A 182 11.70 19.86 -10.31
CA SER A 182 10.33 19.35 -10.32
C SER A 182 10.24 17.96 -9.70
N GLN A 183 9.19 17.75 -8.91
CA GLN A 183 8.79 16.47 -8.36
C GLN A 183 7.47 16.06 -9.02
N GLU A 184 7.36 14.81 -9.45
CA GLU A 184 6.11 14.24 -9.94
C GLU A 184 5.68 13.07 -9.05
N LEU A 185 4.41 13.08 -8.64
CA LEU A 185 3.75 11.97 -7.96
C LEU A 185 2.71 11.37 -8.91
N ASP A 186 2.85 10.11 -9.26
CA ASP A 186 1.91 9.39 -10.12
C ASP A 186 1.18 8.33 -9.30
N PHE A 187 -0.02 8.66 -8.84
CA PHE A 187 -0.85 7.79 -8.00
C PHE A 187 -1.49 6.70 -8.86
N LYS A 188 -1.02 5.45 -8.68
CA LYS A 188 -1.44 4.29 -9.47
C LYS A 188 -2.60 3.53 -8.85
N SER A 189 -2.56 3.34 -7.54
CA SER A 189 -3.60 2.63 -6.79
C SER A 189 -3.63 3.09 -5.33
N GLU A 190 -4.57 2.59 -4.54
CA GLU A 190 -4.71 2.91 -3.11
C GLU A 190 -3.43 2.69 -2.28
N ARG A 191 -2.49 1.87 -2.79
CA ARG A 191 -1.26 1.50 -2.08
C ARG A 191 0.01 1.82 -2.86
N LYS A 192 -0.08 2.40 -4.05
CA LYS A 192 1.07 2.61 -4.93
C LYS A 192 1.09 4.01 -5.50
N VAL A 193 2.23 4.67 -5.32
CA VAL A 193 2.57 5.93 -5.97
C VAL A 193 3.95 5.78 -6.59
N ILE A 194 4.11 6.31 -7.80
CA ILE A 194 5.43 6.42 -8.41
C ILE A 194 5.93 7.83 -8.17
N LEU A 195 7.03 7.94 -7.44
CA LEU A 195 7.71 9.20 -7.21
C LEU A 195 8.77 9.39 -8.28
N THR A 196 8.67 10.47 -9.03
CA THR A 196 9.74 10.96 -9.90
C THR A 196 10.32 12.19 -9.27
N VAL A 197 11.58 12.10 -8.85
CA VAL A 197 12.39 13.24 -8.45
C VAL A 197 13.40 13.51 -9.55
N PRO A 198 14.01 14.70 -9.58
CA PRO A 198 15.08 14.95 -10.54
C PRO A 198 16.15 13.85 -10.41
N ALA A 199 16.48 13.21 -11.52
CA ALA A 199 17.40 12.06 -11.65
C ALA A 199 16.87 10.64 -11.37
N ARG A 200 15.63 10.46 -10.87
CA ARG A 200 15.16 9.09 -10.57
C ARG A 200 13.64 8.95 -10.55
N GLN A 201 13.19 7.77 -10.99
CA GLN A 201 11.83 7.28 -10.78
C GLN A 201 11.87 6.10 -9.79
N MET A 202 10.97 6.11 -8.81
CA MET A 202 10.93 5.13 -7.73
C MET A 202 9.49 4.69 -7.45
N ASP A 203 9.28 3.39 -7.34
CA ASP A 203 8.03 2.85 -6.80
C ASP A 203 8.00 3.02 -5.28
N ALA A 204 6.88 3.54 -4.77
CA ALA A 204 6.65 3.71 -3.35
C ALA A 204 5.31 3.11 -2.93
N ASP A 205 5.29 2.62 -1.68
CA ASP A 205 4.05 2.20 -1.02
C ASP A 205 3.35 3.44 -0.45
N LEU A 206 2.03 3.48 -0.59
CA LEU A 206 1.17 4.59 -0.15
C LEU A 206 0.26 4.13 0.98
N LYS A 207 0.09 4.98 1.99
CA LYS A 207 -0.95 4.83 3.01
C LYS A 207 -1.56 6.19 3.32
N LEU A 208 -2.89 6.25 3.34
CA LEU A 208 -3.66 7.45 3.65
C LEU A 208 -4.39 7.32 4.97
N ASP A 209 -4.47 8.41 5.73
CA ASP A 209 -5.42 8.59 6.81
C ASP A 209 -6.25 9.86 6.52
N VAL A 210 -7.51 9.61 6.17
CA VAL A 210 -8.49 10.62 5.73
C VAL A 210 -9.46 11.02 6.85
N THR A 211 -9.23 10.53 8.08
CA THR A 211 -10.10 10.81 9.23
C THR A 211 -9.91 12.22 9.80
N LYS A 212 -8.93 12.96 9.27
CA LYS A 212 -8.53 14.29 9.72
C LYS A 212 -8.48 15.25 8.55
N ASP A 213 -8.62 16.53 8.87
CA ASP A 213 -8.34 17.64 7.97
C ASP A 213 -7.30 18.56 8.64
N PRO A 214 -6.12 18.79 8.04
CA PRO A 214 -5.59 18.20 6.81
C PRO A 214 -5.40 16.68 6.92
N MET A 215 -5.46 16.02 5.76
CA MET A 215 -5.33 14.56 5.64
C MET A 215 -3.85 14.14 5.74
N TRP A 216 -3.63 12.87 6.04
CA TRP A 216 -2.30 12.28 6.18
C TRP A 216 -1.96 11.36 5.03
N MET A 217 -0.73 11.45 4.55
CA MET A 217 -0.18 10.60 3.49
C MET A 217 1.22 10.14 3.85
N ASP A 218 1.37 8.83 4.07
CA ASP A 218 2.66 8.19 4.23
C ASP A 218 3.11 7.61 2.88
N ILE A 219 4.26 8.08 2.39
CA ILE A 219 4.94 7.53 1.21
C ILE A 219 6.14 6.73 1.70
N THR A 220 6.19 5.44 1.40
CA THR A 220 7.27 4.55 1.82
C THR A 220 8.12 4.13 0.64
N ILE A 221 9.39 4.51 0.65
CA ILE A 221 10.37 4.14 -0.37
C ILE A 221 11.30 3.09 0.21
N LYS A 222 11.63 2.06 -0.56
CA LYS A 222 12.62 1.05 -0.15
C LYS A 222 14.00 1.46 -0.64
N ILE A 223 14.88 1.78 0.30
CA ILE A 223 16.25 2.22 0.01
C ILE A 223 17.18 1.00 0.08
N PRO A 224 17.94 0.68 -0.98
CA PRO A 224 18.97 -0.34 -0.92
C PRO A 224 20.12 0.08 -0.01
N THR A 225 20.52 -0.80 0.91
CA THR A 225 21.67 -0.63 1.79
C THR A 225 22.53 -1.90 1.79
N GLU A 226 23.72 -1.85 2.40
CA GLU A 226 24.59 -3.04 2.57
C GLU A 226 23.87 -4.18 3.33
N GLN A 227 22.86 -3.86 4.14
CA GLN A 227 22.07 -4.80 4.93
C GLN A 227 20.77 -5.25 4.22
N GLY A 228 20.55 -4.82 2.98
CA GLY A 228 19.34 -5.10 2.20
C GLY A 228 18.45 -3.88 1.99
N LEU A 229 17.20 -4.11 1.59
CA LEU A 229 16.23 -3.04 1.33
C LEU A 229 15.59 -2.57 2.65
N ILE A 230 15.89 -1.34 3.05
CA ILE A 230 15.31 -0.73 4.26
C ILE A 230 14.13 0.16 3.84
N PRO A 231 12.92 -0.06 4.38
CA PRO A 231 11.78 0.82 4.12
C PRO A 231 11.96 2.14 4.86
N HIS A 232 11.84 3.24 4.14
CA HIS A 232 11.86 4.59 4.69
C HIS A 232 10.49 5.24 4.50
N VAL A 233 9.83 5.57 5.61
CA VAL A 233 8.49 6.19 5.61
C VAL A 233 8.63 7.71 5.66
N MET A 234 7.94 8.40 4.75
CA MET A 234 7.87 9.84 4.68
C MET A 234 6.43 10.29 4.95
N PRO A 235 6.13 10.77 6.16
CA PRO A 235 4.80 11.27 6.50
C PRO A 235 4.59 12.68 5.95
N HIS A 236 3.41 12.92 5.38
CA HIS A 236 3.01 14.23 4.86
C HIS A 236 1.61 14.60 5.32
N LEU A 237 1.40 15.89 5.51
CA LEU A 237 0.06 16.48 5.55
C LEU A 237 -0.32 16.94 4.15
N PHE A 238 -1.57 16.71 3.75
CA PHE A 238 -2.05 17.18 2.46
C PHE A 238 -3.50 17.65 2.48
N ARG A 239 -3.82 18.59 1.58
CA ARG A 239 -5.17 19.10 1.36
C ARG A 239 -5.35 19.48 -0.12
N PHE A 240 -6.54 19.22 -0.64
CA PHE A 240 -6.93 19.73 -1.96
C PHE A 240 -7.37 21.19 -1.89
N ASN A 241 -7.19 21.92 -2.98
CA ASN A 241 -7.98 23.13 -3.21
C ASN A 241 -9.43 22.78 -3.59
N GLU A 242 -10.29 23.80 -3.71
CA GLU A 242 -11.74 23.63 -3.90
C GLU A 242 -12.12 22.84 -5.17
N ASP A 243 -11.39 23.04 -6.27
CA ASP A 243 -11.64 22.36 -7.56
C ASP A 243 -10.87 21.02 -7.70
N ASN A 244 -10.08 20.64 -6.70
CA ASN A 244 -9.17 19.48 -6.70
C ASN A 244 -8.14 19.47 -7.86
N SER A 245 -7.79 20.63 -8.42
CA SER A 245 -6.71 20.78 -9.40
C SER A 245 -5.32 20.88 -8.77
N GLN A 246 -5.27 21.11 -7.45
CA GLN A 246 -4.06 21.33 -6.68
C GLN A 246 -4.08 20.57 -5.36
N ILE A 247 -2.91 20.12 -4.93
CA ILE A 247 -2.66 19.59 -3.58
C ILE A 247 -1.61 20.45 -2.92
N ASP A 248 -1.93 20.97 -1.75
CA ASP A 248 -0.96 21.52 -0.81
C ASP A 248 -0.39 20.34 -0.02
N LEU A 249 0.92 20.11 -0.09
CA LEU A 249 1.64 19.03 0.59
C LEU A 249 2.67 19.64 1.54
N MET A 250 2.76 19.14 2.77
CA MET A 250 3.78 19.58 3.72
C MET A 250 4.47 18.37 4.35
N GLY A 251 5.80 18.36 4.29
CA GLY A 251 6.64 17.34 4.91
C GLY A 251 6.92 17.58 6.41
N PRO A 252 7.82 16.80 7.01
CA PRO A 252 8.06 16.81 8.45
C PRO A 252 9.10 17.81 8.97
N GLU A 253 9.81 18.56 8.11
CA GLU A 253 11.04 19.31 8.46
C GLU A 253 10.89 20.36 9.58
N ASP A 254 9.70 20.93 9.77
CA ASP A 254 9.50 22.04 10.71
C ASP A 254 8.61 21.68 11.91
N HIS A 255 8.21 20.41 12.06
CA HIS A 255 7.23 19.99 13.05
C HIS A 255 7.58 18.65 13.71
N ASP A 256 7.07 18.45 14.93
CA ASP A 256 7.06 17.18 15.65
C ASP A 256 6.14 16.15 14.96
N ILE A 257 6.32 15.92 13.65
CA ILE A 257 5.74 14.76 12.97
C ILE A 257 6.63 13.58 13.32
N LEU A 258 6.54 13.15 14.59
CA LEU A 258 7.18 11.93 15.04
C LEU A 258 6.61 10.75 14.24
N PRO A 259 7.42 9.73 13.92
CA PRO A 259 6.90 8.48 13.41
C PRO A 259 6.01 7.84 14.48
N GLY A 260 4.70 8.12 14.44
CA GLY A 260 3.78 7.63 15.47
C GLY A 260 2.47 8.37 15.76
N ARG A 261 1.95 9.27 14.90
CA ARG A 261 0.63 9.97 15.02
C ARG A 261 0.71 11.38 15.69
N PRO A 262 -0.35 12.22 15.60
CA PRO A 262 -0.19 13.66 15.51
C PRO A 262 0.10 14.33 16.84
N THR A 263 1.04 15.26 16.79
CA THR A 263 1.28 16.28 17.81
C THR A 263 0.34 17.47 17.60
N ARG A 264 0.17 18.32 18.63
CA ARG A 264 -0.71 19.50 18.60
C ARG A 264 -0.42 20.48 17.44
N ARG A 265 0.79 20.44 16.86
CA ARG A 265 1.18 21.30 15.72
C ARG A 265 0.87 20.70 14.34
N ALA A 266 0.56 19.41 14.25
CA ALA A 266 0.29 18.71 13.00
C ALA A 266 -1.18 18.81 12.52
N SER A 267 -1.87 19.89 12.90
CA SER A 267 -3.29 20.13 12.58
C SER A 267 -3.51 21.14 11.45
N ARG A 268 -2.44 21.69 10.86
CA ARG A 268 -2.54 22.68 9.78
C ARG A 268 -1.40 22.52 8.78
N ILE A 269 -1.63 22.96 7.55
CA ILE A 269 -0.59 23.14 6.53
C ILE A 269 -0.03 24.55 6.69
N ASP A 270 1.26 24.65 7.00
CA ASP A 270 1.99 25.90 7.11
C ASP A 270 2.66 26.23 5.76
N LYS A 271 2.16 27.25 5.07
CA LYS A 271 2.66 27.64 3.74
C LYS A 271 4.03 28.32 3.81
N GLU A 272 4.44 28.75 4.99
CA GLU A 272 5.76 29.34 5.24
C GLU A 272 6.81 28.27 5.60
N SER A 273 6.39 27.01 5.82
CA SER A 273 7.32 25.90 6.08
C SER A 273 8.21 25.65 4.87
N LYS A 274 9.48 25.31 5.15
CA LYS A 274 10.44 24.92 4.11
C LYS A 274 10.05 23.61 3.42
N SER A 275 9.27 22.76 4.10
CA SER A 275 8.80 21.47 3.57
C SER A 275 7.49 21.56 2.79
N TYR A 276 6.92 22.75 2.65
CA TYR A 276 5.70 22.96 1.90
C TYR A 276 5.97 22.93 0.39
N VAL A 277 5.18 22.13 -0.32
CA VAL A 277 5.22 22.01 -1.78
C VAL A 277 3.81 22.02 -2.33
N LYS A 278 3.60 22.84 -3.34
CA LYS A 278 2.35 22.93 -4.10
C LYS A 278 2.42 21.98 -5.29
N PHE A 279 1.50 21.03 -5.37
CA PHE A 279 1.34 20.12 -6.50
C PHE A 279 0.14 20.52 -7.36
N THR A 280 0.28 20.43 -8.67
CA THR A 280 -0.79 20.67 -9.65
C THR A 280 -1.05 19.41 -10.46
N LYS A 281 -2.32 19.17 -10.81
CA LYS A 281 -2.70 17.97 -11.55
C LYS A 281 -2.20 18.03 -12.98
N GLY A 282 -1.53 16.96 -13.43
CA GLY A 282 -0.91 16.85 -14.75
C GLY A 282 0.56 16.46 -14.69
N ALA A 283 1.12 16.16 -15.85
CA ALA A 283 2.55 15.92 -16.00
C ALA A 283 3.32 17.23 -15.91
N ALA A 284 4.60 17.14 -15.51
CA ALA A 284 5.51 18.27 -15.57
C ALA A 284 5.54 18.89 -16.98
N SER A 285 5.53 20.22 -17.07
CA SER A 285 5.98 20.85 -18.30
C SER A 285 7.50 20.64 -18.43
N ALA A 286 7.95 20.32 -19.65
CA ALA A 286 9.37 20.13 -19.91
C ALA A 286 10.15 21.41 -19.59
N THR A 287 11.24 21.28 -18.83
CA THR A 287 12.13 22.41 -18.54
C THR A 287 12.78 22.93 -19.83
N PRO A 288 13.28 24.18 -19.88
CA PRO A 288 14.02 24.67 -21.05
C PRO A 288 15.19 23.75 -21.44
N GLU A 289 15.86 23.16 -20.45
CA GLU A 289 16.93 22.18 -20.68
C GLU A 289 16.40 20.87 -21.27
N GLU A 290 15.28 20.35 -20.78
CA GLU A 290 14.64 19.15 -21.34
C GLU A 290 14.16 19.39 -22.77
N LYS A 291 13.52 20.54 -23.06
CA LYS A 291 13.11 20.93 -24.42
C LYS A 291 14.31 20.98 -25.37
N LYS A 292 15.46 21.49 -24.91
CA LYS A 292 16.69 21.52 -25.69
C LYS A 292 17.22 20.12 -25.99
N VAL A 293 17.23 19.22 -24.99
CA VAL A 293 17.64 17.81 -25.19
C VAL A 293 16.68 17.11 -26.16
N MET A 294 15.37 17.29 -26.01
CA MET A 294 14.37 16.72 -26.90
C MET A 294 14.55 17.17 -28.36
N SER A 295 14.77 18.47 -28.60
CA SER A 295 15.07 19.01 -29.94
C SER A 295 16.28 18.33 -30.57
N ILE A 296 17.36 18.14 -29.80
CA ILE A 296 18.57 17.47 -30.29
C ILE A 296 18.29 16.01 -30.62
N VAL A 297 17.52 15.30 -29.79
CA VAL A 297 17.15 13.91 -30.05
C VAL A 297 16.25 13.79 -31.29
N ASP A 298 15.34 14.75 -31.48
CA ASP A 298 14.49 14.83 -32.67
C ASP A 298 15.31 15.06 -33.94
N GLU A 299 16.32 15.93 -33.91
CA GLU A 299 17.27 16.15 -35.02
C GLU A 299 18.06 14.88 -35.38
N LEU A 300 18.25 13.97 -34.42
CA LEU A 300 18.95 12.70 -34.60
C LEU A 300 18.03 11.54 -35.02
N LYS A 301 16.72 11.77 -35.21
CA LYS A 301 15.82 10.74 -35.73
C LYS A 301 16.29 10.28 -37.11
N GLY A 302 16.36 8.96 -37.30
CA GLY A 302 16.87 8.33 -38.52
C GLY A 302 18.40 8.27 -38.63
N LYS A 303 19.15 8.85 -37.69
CA LYS A 303 20.62 8.68 -37.61
C LYS A 303 20.98 7.34 -36.96
N GLY A 304 22.17 6.83 -37.30
CA GLY A 304 22.72 5.62 -36.71
C GLY A 304 23.14 5.82 -35.25
N ASP A 305 23.33 4.71 -34.52
CA ASP A 305 23.70 4.76 -33.10
C ASP A 305 25.07 5.41 -32.86
N GLU A 306 25.99 5.36 -33.82
CA GLU A 306 27.27 6.06 -33.75
C GLU A 306 27.09 7.58 -33.65
N ASP A 307 26.29 8.19 -34.53
CA ASP A 307 26.03 9.63 -34.53
C ASP A 307 25.36 10.08 -33.21
N LYS A 308 24.41 9.26 -32.73
CA LYS A 308 23.73 9.51 -31.46
C LYS A 308 24.70 9.41 -30.28
N MET A 309 25.59 8.42 -30.27
CA MET A 309 26.63 8.28 -29.24
C MET A 309 27.61 9.44 -29.25
N ILE A 310 28.06 9.89 -30.44
CA ILE A 310 28.94 11.06 -30.57
C ILE A 310 28.26 12.30 -29.98
N ARG A 311 26.99 12.53 -30.31
CA ARG A 311 26.25 13.69 -29.78
C ARG A 311 26.07 13.60 -28.27
N LEU A 312 25.66 12.44 -27.76
CA LEU A 312 25.51 12.17 -26.33
C LEU A 312 26.82 12.44 -25.56
N ALA A 313 27.94 11.92 -26.08
CA ALA A 313 29.26 12.08 -25.47
C ALA A 313 29.72 13.54 -25.44
N ASN A 314 29.50 14.29 -26.53
CA ASN A 314 29.83 15.71 -26.58
C ASN A 314 28.98 16.54 -25.60
N MET A 315 27.69 16.21 -25.45
CA MET A 315 26.81 16.88 -24.48
C MET A 315 27.26 16.65 -23.04
N LEU A 316 27.61 15.41 -22.69
CA LEU A 316 28.19 15.08 -21.38
C LEU A 316 29.53 15.78 -21.15
N SER A 317 30.43 15.70 -22.13
CA SER A 317 31.77 16.31 -22.07
C SER A 317 31.69 17.82 -21.86
N LYS A 318 30.78 18.52 -22.57
CA LYS A 318 30.53 19.94 -22.37
C LYS A 318 29.99 20.25 -20.97
N ARG A 319 29.00 19.49 -20.49
CA ARG A 319 28.44 19.71 -19.14
C ARG A 319 29.48 19.53 -18.04
N LEU A 320 30.40 18.57 -18.20
CA LEU A 320 31.53 18.37 -17.29
C LEU A 320 32.48 19.57 -17.30
N CYS A 321 32.83 20.10 -18.48
CA CYS A 321 33.65 21.31 -18.59
C CYS A 321 32.99 22.51 -17.90
N ASP A 322 31.72 22.78 -18.20
CA ASP A 322 30.97 23.89 -17.60
C ASP A 322 30.93 23.79 -16.05
N ALA A 323 30.88 22.56 -15.52
CA ALA A 323 30.92 22.30 -14.07
C ALA A 323 32.31 22.54 -13.44
N MET A 324 33.39 22.34 -14.21
CA MET A 324 34.77 22.55 -13.75
C MET A 324 35.20 24.02 -13.81
N GLU A 325 34.77 24.78 -14.81
CA GLU A 325 35.25 26.14 -15.12
C GLU A 325 35.10 27.13 -13.97
N LYS A 326 34.17 26.90 -13.03
CA LYS A 326 33.96 27.82 -11.92
C LYS A 326 35.07 27.81 -10.87
N ASP A 327 35.68 26.67 -10.54
CA ASP A 327 36.63 26.58 -9.41
C ASP A 327 37.56 25.34 -9.44
N GLY A 328 37.69 24.63 -10.57
CA GLY A 328 38.39 23.33 -10.59
C GLY A 328 37.65 22.24 -9.82
N PHE A 329 36.32 22.30 -9.82
CA PHE A 329 35.43 21.42 -9.05
C PHE A 329 35.68 19.94 -9.34
N LYS A 330 35.74 19.13 -8.27
CA LYS A 330 35.79 17.66 -8.34
C LYS A 330 34.56 17.04 -7.70
N PHE A 331 34.02 16.03 -8.38
CA PHE A 331 32.95 15.16 -7.88
C PHE A 331 33.55 14.15 -6.91
N GLU A 332 33.51 14.48 -5.63
CA GLU A 332 34.06 13.67 -4.55
C GLU A 332 33.05 13.53 -3.42
N GLU A 333 33.16 12.43 -2.67
CA GLU A 333 32.26 12.12 -1.57
C GLU A 333 32.44 13.17 -0.46
N PRO A 334 31.36 13.84 -0.02
CA PRO A 334 31.44 14.84 1.04
C PRO A 334 32.06 14.25 2.30
N GLN A 335 33.04 14.94 2.87
CA GLN A 335 33.69 14.48 4.09
C GLN A 335 33.01 15.07 5.34
N PRO A 336 32.86 14.30 6.44
CA PRO A 336 32.16 14.77 7.64
C PRO A 336 32.79 16.01 8.30
N HIS A 337 34.07 16.25 8.06
CA HIS A 337 34.82 17.37 8.63
C HIS A 337 34.74 18.66 7.77
N TRP A 338 34.06 18.62 6.62
CA TRP A 338 33.94 19.80 5.76
C TRP A 338 32.90 20.79 6.28
N PRO A 339 33.06 22.09 5.99
CA PRO A 339 32.04 23.10 6.31
C PRO A 339 30.68 22.75 5.68
N GLU A 340 29.60 23.02 6.39
CA GLU A 340 28.23 22.69 5.94
C GLU A 340 27.90 23.32 4.57
N GLU A 341 28.29 24.57 4.36
CA GLU A 341 28.09 25.28 3.08
C GLU A 341 28.86 24.63 1.92
N MET A 342 30.06 24.11 2.18
CA MET A 342 30.84 23.38 1.17
C MET A 342 30.19 22.04 0.83
N ILE A 343 29.67 21.33 1.84
CA ILE A 343 28.95 20.08 1.65
C ILE A 343 27.69 20.35 0.81
N LYS A 344 26.92 21.39 1.13
CA LYS A 344 25.73 21.80 0.37
C LYS A 344 26.06 22.10 -1.08
N GLU A 345 27.08 22.93 -1.33
CA GLU A 345 27.51 23.30 -2.68
C GLU A 345 27.93 22.07 -3.51
N LYS A 346 28.74 21.18 -2.92
CA LYS A 346 29.15 19.93 -3.59
C LYS A 346 27.97 19.02 -3.88
N CYS A 347 27.10 18.79 -2.91
CA CYS A 347 25.88 17.99 -3.09
C CYS A 347 24.98 18.58 -4.18
N SER A 348 24.84 19.91 -4.22
CA SER A 348 24.03 20.61 -5.22
C SER A 348 24.56 20.37 -6.64
N ARG A 349 25.86 20.61 -6.88
CA ARG A 349 26.48 20.38 -8.20
C ARG A 349 26.45 18.90 -8.61
N MET A 350 26.65 17.98 -7.66
CA MET A 350 26.49 16.54 -7.90
C MET A 350 25.07 16.17 -8.33
N LEU A 351 24.07 16.77 -7.70
CA LEU A 351 22.67 16.60 -8.03
C LEU A 351 22.37 17.16 -9.42
N GLU A 352 22.86 18.34 -9.76
CA GLU A 352 22.73 18.94 -11.11
C GLU A 352 23.31 18.04 -12.21
N MET A 353 24.49 17.47 -12.00
CA MET A 353 25.09 16.55 -12.96
C MET A 353 24.29 15.26 -13.10
N SER A 354 23.83 14.69 -11.96
CA SER A 354 23.00 13.48 -11.96
C SER A 354 21.67 13.70 -12.69
N ARG A 355 21.05 14.87 -12.51
CA ARG A 355 19.84 15.29 -13.23
C ARG A 355 20.07 15.33 -14.73
N TYR A 356 21.19 15.91 -15.15
CA TYR A 356 21.53 16.01 -16.57
C TYR A 356 21.77 14.63 -17.19
N ILE A 357 22.49 13.74 -16.51
CA ILE A 357 22.70 12.36 -16.97
C ILE A 357 21.36 11.64 -17.15
N PHE A 358 20.48 11.68 -16.16
CA PHE A 358 19.17 11.04 -16.24
C PHE A 358 18.31 11.61 -17.37
N LEU A 359 18.34 12.93 -17.58
CA LEU A 359 17.66 13.59 -18.69
C LEU A 359 18.13 13.04 -20.03
N LEU A 360 19.44 12.83 -20.18
CA LEU A 360 20.01 12.23 -21.38
C LEU A 360 19.59 10.77 -21.53
N GLU A 361 19.66 9.97 -20.47
CA GLU A 361 19.21 8.56 -20.50
C GLU A 361 17.74 8.43 -20.92
N LYS A 362 16.88 9.29 -20.37
CA LYS A 362 15.43 9.31 -20.66
C LYS A 362 15.14 9.51 -22.14
N HIS A 363 15.89 10.38 -22.81
CA HIS A 363 15.59 10.79 -24.19
C HIS A 363 16.46 10.08 -25.24
N PHE A 364 17.74 9.80 -24.96
CA PHE A 364 18.60 9.02 -25.86
C PHE A 364 18.41 7.50 -25.72
N GLY A 365 17.91 7.04 -24.57
CA GLY A 365 17.73 5.62 -24.25
C GLY A 365 18.90 5.05 -23.44
N GLN A 366 18.55 4.23 -22.45
CA GLN A 366 19.51 3.69 -21.49
C GLN A 366 20.55 2.75 -22.12
N THR A 367 20.18 2.00 -23.16
CA THR A 367 21.12 1.14 -23.91
C THR A 367 22.25 1.94 -24.53
N LEU A 368 21.94 3.09 -25.15
CA LEU A 368 22.93 3.94 -25.79
C LEU A 368 23.89 4.55 -24.75
N HIS A 369 23.34 5.01 -23.63
CA HIS A 369 24.12 5.50 -22.50
C HIS A 369 25.06 4.41 -21.92
N ASN A 370 24.54 3.20 -21.68
CA ASN A 370 25.34 2.09 -21.17
C ASN A 370 26.47 1.70 -22.11
N ASN A 371 26.21 1.67 -23.42
CA ASN A 371 27.24 1.40 -24.43
C ASN A 371 28.33 2.49 -24.43
N LEU A 372 27.93 3.76 -24.38
CA LEU A 372 28.85 4.89 -24.27
C LEU A 372 29.76 4.75 -23.02
N MET A 373 29.16 4.50 -21.85
CA MET A 373 29.91 4.34 -20.60
C MET A 373 30.81 3.10 -20.61
N GLY A 374 30.39 2.00 -21.26
CA GLY A 374 31.23 0.83 -21.47
C GLY A 374 32.46 1.12 -22.33
N MET A 375 32.34 1.98 -23.35
CA MET A 375 33.49 2.42 -24.16
C MET A 375 34.43 3.33 -23.38
N VAL A 376 33.90 4.27 -22.58
CA VAL A 376 34.71 5.13 -21.70
C VAL A 376 35.55 4.30 -20.71
N LYS A 377 34.96 3.24 -20.16
CA LYS A 377 35.63 2.31 -19.24
C LYS A 377 36.58 1.32 -19.93
N GLY A 378 36.56 1.24 -21.25
CA GLY A 378 37.30 0.22 -22.01
C GLY A 378 36.73 -1.20 -21.93
N THR A 379 35.50 -1.38 -21.42
CA THR A 379 34.82 -2.69 -21.41
C THR A 379 34.16 -3.02 -22.75
N LEU A 380 33.97 -2.02 -23.61
CA LEU A 380 33.46 -2.18 -24.97
C LEU A 380 34.48 -1.62 -25.99
N LEU A 381 34.66 -2.36 -27.08
CA LEU A 381 35.65 -2.04 -28.11
C LEU A 381 35.13 -0.94 -29.04
N ILE A 382 35.96 0.07 -29.29
CA ILE A 382 35.64 1.20 -30.15
C ILE A 382 36.18 0.91 -31.56
N ARG A 383 35.29 0.70 -32.53
CA ARG A 383 35.68 0.41 -33.92
C ARG A 383 35.84 1.67 -34.79
N SER A 384 35.09 2.72 -34.49
CA SER A 384 35.12 3.96 -35.28
C SER A 384 36.22 4.92 -34.81
N PRO A 385 37.09 5.43 -35.71
CA PRO A 385 38.07 6.47 -35.38
C PRO A 385 37.42 7.76 -34.88
N LYS A 386 36.27 8.15 -35.45
CA LYS A 386 35.53 9.36 -35.05
C LYS A 386 34.97 9.24 -33.65
N LEU A 387 34.40 8.08 -33.33
CA LEU A 387 33.91 7.82 -31.98
C LEU A 387 35.07 7.76 -30.99
N LYS A 388 36.21 7.16 -31.38
CA LYS A 388 37.40 7.03 -30.51
C LYS A 388 37.90 8.38 -30.00
N SER A 389 38.01 9.40 -30.85
CA SER A 389 38.47 10.73 -30.40
C SER A 389 37.52 11.34 -29.36
N VAL A 390 36.21 11.22 -29.59
CA VAL A 390 35.18 11.77 -28.70
C VAL A 390 35.17 11.05 -27.35
N ILE A 391 35.31 9.72 -27.35
CA ILE A 391 35.40 8.93 -26.11
C ILE A 391 36.64 9.29 -25.30
N VAL A 392 37.79 9.50 -25.96
CA VAL A 392 39.03 9.90 -25.28
C VAL A 392 38.85 11.25 -24.59
N THR A 393 38.27 12.25 -25.27
CA THR A 393 37.97 13.55 -24.67
C THR A 393 36.99 13.44 -23.49
N LEU A 394 35.91 12.67 -23.65
CA LEU A 394 34.96 12.45 -22.55
C LEU A 394 35.64 11.78 -21.35
N ARG A 395 36.47 10.76 -21.59
CA ARG A 395 37.23 10.07 -20.54
C ARG A 395 38.16 11.02 -19.81
N GLN A 396 38.91 11.86 -20.53
CA GLN A 396 39.79 12.87 -19.95
C GLN A 396 39.02 13.85 -19.04
N ASN A 397 37.88 14.37 -19.51
CA ASN A 397 37.05 15.26 -18.71
C ASN A 397 36.50 14.56 -17.46
N MET A 398 36.07 13.31 -17.58
CA MET A 398 35.61 12.52 -16.44
C MET A 398 36.72 12.27 -15.41
N VAL A 399 37.95 11.98 -15.85
CA VAL A 399 39.11 11.84 -14.96
C VAL A 399 39.42 13.17 -14.27
N ALA A 400 39.46 14.28 -15.01
CA ALA A 400 39.74 15.60 -14.47
C ALA A 400 38.71 16.02 -13.40
N CYS A 401 37.45 15.65 -13.60
CA CYS A 401 36.33 15.86 -12.67
C CYS A 401 36.34 14.90 -11.46
N GLY A 402 37.21 13.90 -11.40
CA GLY A 402 37.18 12.86 -10.36
C GLY A 402 36.09 11.79 -10.54
N MET A 403 35.40 11.79 -11.68
CA MET A 403 34.36 10.81 -12.05
C MET A 403 34.91 9.57 -12.76
N HIS A 404 36.22 9.43 -12.94
CA HIS A 404 36.82 8.21 -13.46
C HIS A 404 38.25 8.08 -12.95
N LYS A 405 38.70 6.85 -12.72
CA LYS A 405 40.11 6.57 -12.40
C LYS A 405 40.87 6.31 -13.68
N ASP A 406 42.07 6.89 -13.77
CA ASP A 406 42.97 6.62 -14.88
C ASP A 406 43.69 5.28 -14.65
N GLU A 407 42.98 4.18 -14.83
CA GLU A 407 43.55 2.84 -14.81
C GLU A 407 43.84 2.38 -16.24
N PRO A 408 45.06 1.86 -16.53
CA PRO A 408 45.36 1.26 -17.82
C PRO A 408 44.46 0.03 -18.02
N ALA A 409 43.90 -0.11 -19.23
CA ALA A 409 43.02 -1.21 -19.57
C ALA A 409 43.73 -2.55 -19.28
N GLN A 410 43.20 -3.33 -18.34
CA GLN A 410 43.73 -4.67 -18.11
C GLN A 410 43.45 -5.53 -19.35
N PRO A 411 44.44 -6.28 -19.87
CA PRO A 411 44.18 -7.22 -20.95
C PRO A 411 43.18 -8.28 -20.49
N PRO A 412 42.36 -8.83 -21.40
CA PRO A 412 41.34 -9.82 -21.05
C PRO A 412 42.00 -11.00 -20.34
N SER A 413 41.58 -11.26 -19.09
CA SER A 413 42.06 -12.38 -18.30
C SER A 413 41.71 -13.69 -19.00
N THR A 414 42.73 -14.49 -19.31
CA THR A 414 42.61 -15.87 -19.78
C THR A 414 41.74 -16.70 -18.82
N PRO A 415 40.91 -17.64 -19.31
CA PRO A 415 40.10 -18.49 -18.42
C PRO A 415 41.03 -19.33 -17.53
N PRO A 416 40.70 -19.54 -16.24
CA PRO A 416 41.55 -20.33 -15.36
C PRO A 416 41.58 -21.79 -15.83
N GLN A 417 42.79 -22.31 -16.05
CA GLN A 417 43.06 -23.73 -16.21
C GLN A 417 42.58 -24.48 -14.97
N GLN A 418 41.76 -25.51 -15.19
CA GLN A 418 41.40 -26.50 -14.17
C GLN A 418 42.51 -27.53 -14.03
N SER A 419 42.97 -27.79 -12.80
CA SER A 419 43.41 -29.11 -12.30
C SER A 419 43.95 -28.98 -10.87
N PRO A 420 43.99 -30.05 -10.05
CA PRO A 420 42.95 -31.05 -9.81
C PRO A 420 42.67 -31.19 -8.29
N SER A 421 41.64 -31.99 -8.00
CA SER A 421 41.19 -32.41 -6.66
C SER A 421 42.28 -33.07 -5.81
N THR A 422 42.28 -32.75 -4.52
CA THR A 422 42.66 -33.70 -3.45
C THR A 422 41.65 -33.61 -2.32
N ALA A 423 41.11 -34.77 -1.98
CA ALA A 423 40.22 -35.03 -0.84
C ALA A 423 41.02 -35.17 0.47
N ASP A 424 40.28 -35.45 1.55
CA ASP A 424 40.68 -35.75 2.94
C ASP A 424 41.01 -34.53 3.82
N ASP A 425 40.56 -34.42 5.07
CA ASP A 425 39.70 -35.25 5.93
C ASP A 425 39.33 -34.40 7.16
N GLY A 426 38.36 -34.83 7.96
CA GLY A 426 38.35 -34.48 9.39
C GLY A 426 37.13 -33.76 9.95
N PHE A 427 36.15 -34.56 10.36
CA PHE A 427 35.18 -34.29 11.41
C PHE A 427 35.83 -33.70 12.68
N GLN A 428 35.17 -32.75 13.34
CA GLN A 428 34.83 -32.91 14.76
C GLN A 428 33.71 -31.96 15.23
N ASN A 429 32.76 -32.58 15.93
CA ASN A 429 31.64 -31.99 16.66
C ASN A 429 32.10 -31.04 17.78
N HIS A 430 31.29 -30.01 18.07
CA HIS A 430 30.83 -29.81 19.44
C HIS A 430 29.52 -29.00 19.49
N MET A 431 28.47 -29.66 19.99
CA MET A 431 27.27 -29.07 20.56
C MET A 431 27.52 -28.66 22.03
N LEU A 432 26.55 -27.89 22.57
CA LEU A 432 26.32 -27.42 23.95
C LEU A 432 26.78 -25.97 24.18
N SER A 433 26.04 -25.08 24.84
CA SER A 433 24.68 -25.06 25.39
C SER A 433 24.44 -23.66 25.98
N ASP A 434 23.19 -23.22 25.93
CA ASP A 434 22.46 -22.50 26.99
C ASP A 434 22.84 -21.09 27.52
N LYS A 435 21.74 -20.32 27.61
CA LYS A 435 21.32 -19.36 28.65
C LYS A 435 21.66 -17.87 28.51
N GLN A 436 20.57 -17.13 28.30
CA GLN A 436 20.11 -15.95 29.05
C GLN A 436 21.18 -14.94 29.52
N THR A 437 21.12 -13.72 28.98
CA THR A 437 21.11 -12.52 29.84
C THR A 437 20.42 -11.36 29.12
N GLU A 438 19.23 -11.03 29.61
CA GLU A 438 18.57 -9.75 29.42
C GLU A 438 18.97 -8.86 30.62
N GLU A 439 19.01 -7.54 30.37
CA GLU A 439 19.22 -6.41 31.31
C GLU A 439 20.60 -5.73 31.42
N LYS A 440 20.49 -4.39 31.43
CA LYS A 440 21.45 -3.35 31.83
C LYS A 440 22.54 -2.94 30.84
N ARG A 441 22.15 -2.06 29.91
CA ARG A 441 22.85 -0.77 29.72
C ARG A 441 21.85 0.38 29.55
N ARG A 442 21.41 0.96 30.67
CA ARG A 442 21.07 2.39 30.72
C ARG A 442 22.39 3.14 30.66
N GLY A 443 22.77 3.55 29.45
CA GLY A 443 23.78 4.59 29.21
C GLY A 443 23.06 5.76 28.56
N SER A 444 23.19 6.94 29.15
CA SER A 444 22.69 8.21 28.64
C SER A 444 23.38 8.57 27.34
N GLU A 445 22.88 8.06 26.21
CA GLU A 445 23.21 8.61 24.90
C GLU A 445 22.26 9.77 24.63
N THR A 446 22.81 10.98 24.73
CA THR A 446 22.23 12.18 24.13
C THR A 446 22.02 11.90 22.64
N ARG A 447 20.77 11.57 22.27
CA ARG A 447 20.38 11.41 20.87
C ARG A 447 20.71 12.70 20.11
N PRO A 448 21.48 12.66 19.01
CA PRO A 448 21.67 13.83 18.17
C PRO A 448 20.32 14.25 17.60
N LYS A 449 20.03 15.56 17.64
CA LYS A 449 18.78 16.17 17.18
C LYS A 449 18.51 15.75 15.73
N SER A 450 17.42 15.01 15.54
CA SER A 450 17.05 14.30 14.31
C SER A 450 16.34 15.17 13.25
N SER A 451 16.52 16.50 13.27
CA SER A 451 15.76 17.40 12.41
C SER A 451 16.40 17.66 11.04
N ASN A 452 17.72 17.61 10.92
CA ASN A 452 18.40 17.86 9.64
C ASN A 452 18.53 16.60 8.76
N VAL A 453 18.21 15.42 9.29
CA VAL A 453 18.45 14.13 8.63
C VAL A 453 17.35 13.80 7.60
N SER A 454 16.17 14.39 7.73
CA SER A 454 15.00 14.10 6.88
C SER A 454 15.11 14.72 5.48
N LEU A 455 15.62 15.94 5.36
CA LEU A 455 15.96 16.57 4.07
C LEU A 455 17.14 15.88 3.39
N ILE A 456 18.06 15.40 4.22
CA ILE A 456 19.16 14.52 3.85
C ILE A 456 18.64 13.13 3.42
N LEU A 457 17.34 12.82 3.42
CA LEU A 457 16.85 11.54 2.88
C LEU A 457 16.16 11.64 1.52
N VAL A 458 15.68 12.82 1.10
CA VAL A 458 15.41 13.04 -0.34
C VAL A 458 16.68 13.57 -1.00
N GLY A 459 17.36 14.53 -0.37
CA GLY A 459 18.64 15.08 -0.81
C GLY A 459 19.81 14.14 -0.61
N ALA A 460 19.85 13.27 0.41
CA ALA A 460 20.92 12.29 0.60
C ALA A 460 20.54 10.82 0.57
N ALA A 461 19.28 10.43 0.29
CA ALA A 461 19.10 9.27 -0.57
C ALA A 461 19.32 9.65 -2.04
N ALA A 462 19.02 10.88 -2.48
CA ALA A 462 19.49 11.35 -3.79
C ALA A 462 21.00 11.57 -3.82
N VAL A 463 21.68 11.98 -2.74
CA VAL A 463 23.15 12.07 -2.68
C VAL A 463 23.79 10.70 -2.37
N ALA A 464 23.24 9.83 -1.52
CA ALA A 464 23.78 8.47 -1.34
C ALA A 464 23.46 7.55 -2.52
N THR A 465 22.34 7.75 -3.23
CA THR A 465 22.06 7.07 -4.50
C THR A 465 22.60 7.83 -5.70
N ALA A 466 22.91 9.13 -5.65
CA ALA A 466 23.71 9.78 -6.69
C ALA A 466 25.15 9.35 -6.52
N LEU A 467 25.72 9.31 -5.31
CA LEU A 467 27.02 8.67 -5.05
C LEU A 467 26.96 7.20 -5.46
N GLY A 468 25.95 6.45 -5.05
CA GLY A 468 25.73 5.06 -5.44
C GLY A 468 25.60 4.88 -6.95
N ALA A 469 24.78 5.67 -7.64
CA ALA A 469 24.55 5.58 -9.09
C ALA A 469 25.76 6.12 -9.86
N LEU A 470 26.33 7.28 -9.54
CA LEU A 470 27.57 7.78 -10.13
C LEU A 470 28.67 6.71 -9.99
N TYR A 471 28.90 6.15 -8.79
CA TYR A 471 29.92 5.10 -8.60
C TYR A 471 29.55 3.74 -9.22
N PHE A 472 28.27 3.34 -9.27
CA PHE A 472 27.81 2.11 -9.92
C PHE A 472 27.89 2.23 -11.46
N PHE A 473 27.59 3.41 -12.01
CA PHE A 473 27.74 3.76 -13.41
C PHE A 473 29.19 4.03 -13.82
N ILE A 474 30.11 4.31 -12.89
CA ILE A 474 31.56 4.53 -13.16
C ILE A 474 32.41 3.27 -12.91
N GLY A 475 31.91 2.31 -12.12
CA GLY A 475 32.55 1.00 -11.95
C GLY A 475 33.46 0.95 -10.72
N GLY A 476 32.97 0.24 -9.71
CA GLY A 476 33.77 -0.24 -8.60
C GLY A 476 32.93 -1.12 -7.68
N ARG A 477 32.95 -2.44 -7.88
CA ARG A 477 32.68 -3.36 -6.76
C ARG A 477 33.69 -3.02 -5.67
N ARG A 478 33.28 -2.32 -4.61
CA ARG A 478 34.11 -2.21 -3.40
C ARG A 478 34.09 -3.57 -2.71
N ASN A 479 35.11 -4.39 -2.96
CA ASN A 479 35.60 -5.31 -1.95
C ASN A 479 36.19 -4.45 -0.81
N LYS A 480 35.37 -4.07 0.17
CA LYS A 480 35.92 -3.58 1.44
C LYS A 480 36.41 -4.80 2.22
N LYS A 481 37.70 -5.11 2.07
CA LYS A 481 38.42 -5.82 3.14
C LYS A 481 38.25 -5.00 4.41
N ARG A 482 37.70 -5.63 5.45
CA ARG A 482 37.69 -5.13 6.83
C ARG A 482 39.11 -4.72 7.21
N SER A 483 39.33 -3.46 7.56
CA SER A 483 40.36 -3.11 8.54
C SER A 483 39.65 -3.01 9.89
N SER A 484 39.87 -4.01 10.73
CA SER A 484 39.64 -3.95 12.17
C SER A 484 40.42 -2.78 12.76
N PHE A 485 39.76 -1.90 13.50
CA PHE A 485 40.19 -1.40 14.80
C PHE A 485 39.00 -0.77 15.53
#